data_AF-I4ZBP8-F1
#
_entry.id   AF-I4ZBP8-F1
#
_cell.length_a   1.000
_cell.length_b   1.000
_cell.length_c   1.000
_cell.angle_alpha   90.00
_cell.angle_beta   90.00
_cell.angle_gamma   90.00
#
_symmetry.space_group_name_H-M   'P 1'
#
loop_
_entity.id
_entity.type
_entity.pdbx_description
1 polymer ?
#
loop_
_entity_poly.entity_id
_entity_poly.type
_entity_poly.pdbx_seq_one_letter_code
_entity_poly.pdbx_strand_id
1 'polypeptide(L)'
;MLYDKEIIYVLLEAGSEGLSAKKISRHVHNSRNTLFNPISFNDVYREVKSYLRTNSRTELSIIKKIGKGLYCINNNVNDSRQLLFEFKDAITSESKSNGDELLLKLF
;
A
#
# COMPACT_ATOMS: atom_id res chain seq x y z
N MET A 1 -9.55 9.61 2.53
CA MET A 1 -10.84 9.24 1.92
C MET A 1 -11.35 7.94 2.54
N LEU A 2 -12.60 7.55 2.31
CA LEU A 2 -13.33 6.53 3.10
C LEU A 2 -12.80 5.09 2.96
N TYR A 3 -12.12 4.79 1.85
CA TYR A 3 -11.73 3.41 1.47
C TYR A 3 -10.23 3.27 1.17
N ASP A 4 -9.42 4.27 1.52
CA ASP A 4 -8.03 4.38 1.09
C ASP A 4 -7.22 3.17 1.51
N LYS A 5 -7.41 2.73 2.77
CA LYS A 5 -6.71 1.58 3.34
C LYS A 5 -7.05 0.30 2.57
N GLU A 6 -8.34 0.03 2.36
CA GLU A 6 -8.81 -1.15 1.63
C GLU A 6 -8.32 -1.14 0.17
N ILE A 7 -8.32 0.02 -0.49
CA ILE A 7 -7.81 0.15 -1.85
C ILE A 7 -6.31 -0.19 -1.90
N ILE A 8 -5.51 0.35 -0.97
CA ILE A 8 -4.08 0.08 -0.91
C ILE A 8 -3.80 -1.39 -0.61
N TYR A 9 -4.50 -2.00 0.36
CA TYR A 9 -4.32 -3.43 0.67
C TYR A 9 -4.64 -4.33 -0.53
N VAL A 10 -5.76 -4.08 -1.21
CA VAL A 10 -6.15 -4.83 -2.41
C VAL A 10 -5.11 -4.69 -3.53
N LEU A 11 -4.54 -3.50 -3.71
CA LEU A 11 -3.49 -3.27 -4.71
C LEU A 11 -2.15 -3.89 -4.30
N LEU A 12 -1.84 -3.93 -3.01
CA LEU A 12 -0.63 -4.57 -2.48
C LEU A 12 -0.69 -6.08 -2.69
N GLU A 13 -1.83 -6.72 -2.39
CA GLU A 13 -2.07 -8.14 -2.63
C GLU A 13 -2.03 -8.50 -4.12
N ALA A 14 -2.49 -7.60 -4.99
CA ALA A 14 -2.46 -7.78 -6.44
C ALA A 14 -1.05 -7.73 -7.06
N GLY A 15 -0.07 -7.14 -6.36
CA GLY A 15 1.30 -7.02 -6.84
C GLY A 15 1.44 -6.25 -8.16
N SER A 16 2.38 -6.70 -9.00
CA SER A 16 2.72 -6.05 -10.28
C SER A 16 1.67 -6.23 -11.37
N GLU A 17 0.88 -7.30 -11.32
CA GLU A 17 -0.20 -7.57 -12.28
C GLU A 17 -1.33 -6.53 -12.18
N GLY A 18 -1.53 -6.00 -10.97
CA GLY A 18 -2.54 -5.01 -10.68
C GLY A 18 -3.98 -5.53 -10.85
N LEU A 19 -4.94 -4.63 -10.66
CA LEU A 19 -6.36 -4.93 -10.74
C LEU A 19 -7.13 -3.84 -11.47
N SER A 20 -8.23 -4.26 -12.09
CA SER A 20 -9.17 -3.30 -12.67
C SER A 20 -9.92 -2.55 -11.59
N ALA A 21 -10.29 -1.28 -11.84
CA ALA A 21 -11.09 -0.49 -10.89
C ALA A 21 -12.38 -1.21 -10.43
N LYS A 22 -13.00 -2.00 -11.32
CA LYS A 22 -14.20 -2.80 -10.99
C LYS A 22 -13.89 -3.93 -10.02
N LYS A 23 -12.77 -4.65 -10.19
CA LYS A 23 -12.33 -5.69 -9.25
C LYS A 23 -12.00 -5.08 -7.90
N ILE A 24 -11.19 -4.01 -7.88
CA ILE A 24 -10.82 -3.29 -6.64
C ILE A 24 -12.09 -2.89 -5.87
N SER A 25 -13.04 -2.27 -6.56
CA SER A 25 -14.29 -1.82 -5.93
C SER A 25 -15.15 -2.97 -5.41
N ARG A 26 -15.06 -4.15 -6.01
CA ARG A 26 -15.75 -5.35 -5.50
C ARG A 26 -15.12 -5.84 -4.21
N HIS A 27 -13.79 -5.86 -4.11
CA HIS A 27 -13.12 -6.20 -2.86
C HIS A 27 -13.46 -5.21 -1.74
N VAL A 28 -13.42 -3.90 -2.04
CA VAL A 28 -13.80 -2.85 -1.08
C VAL A 28 -15.28 -2.95 -0.69
N HIS A 29 -16.17 -3.21 -1.66
CA HIS A 29 -17.60 -3.40 -1.38
C HIS A 29 -17.80 -4.61 -0.46
N ASN A 30 -17.19 -5.75 -0.78
CA ASN A 30 -17.31 -6.97 0.01
C ASN A 30 -16.77 -6.80 1.44
N SER A 31 -15.73 -5.98 1.66
CA SER A 31 -15.16 -5.77 2.99
C SER A 31 -15.96 -4.78 3.85
N ARG A 32 -16.67 -3.83 3.23
CA ARG A 32 -17.39 -2.75 3.93
C ARG A 32 -18.91 -2.94 3.96
N ASN A 33 -19.45 -3.78 3.07
CA ASN A 33 -20.86 -4.10 3.02
C ASN A 33 -21.20 -5.17 4.07
N THR A 34 -21.73 -4.71 5.20
CA THR A 34 -22.12 -5.58 6.33
C THR A 34 -23.63 -5.54 6.53
N LEU A 35 -24.17 -6.51 7.27
CA LEU A 35 -25.62 -6.62 7.52
C LEU A 35 -26.23 -5.33 8.11
N PHE A 36 -25.49 -4.64 8.98
CA PHE A 36 -25.96 -3.44 9.68
C PHE A 36 -25.56 -2.13 8.98
N ASN A 37 -24.74 -2.20 7.93
CA ASN A 37 -24.31 -1.05 7.15
C ASN A 37 -24.27 -1.42 5.66
N PRO A 38 -25.45 -1.53 5.01
CA PRO A 38 -25.52 -1.81 3.60
C PRO A 38 -24.98 -0.62 2.81
N ILE A 39 -24.09 -0.90 1.86
CA ILE A 39 -23.50 0.11 0.98
C ILE A 39 -23.79 -0.25 -0.48
N SER A 40 -24.08 0.77 -1.28
CA SER A 40 -24.27 0.61 -2.72
C SER A 40 -22.94 0.37 -3.41
N PHE A 41 -22.87 -0.68 -4.23
CA PHE A 41 -21.69 -0.94 -5.06
C PHE A 41 -21.37 0.25 -5.99
N ASN A 42 -22.39 0.95 -6.49
CA ASN A 42 -22.17 2.10 -7.39
C ASN A 42 -21.49 3.27 -6.67
N ASP A 43 -21.82 3.50 -5.41
CA ASP A 43 -21.19 4.54 -4.60
C ASP A 43 -19.73 4.18 -4.31
N VAL A 44 -19.47 2.93 -3.90
CA VAL A 44 -18.10 2.43 -3.72
C VAL A 44 -17.30 2.57 -5.02
N TYR A 45 -17.87 2.17 -6.15
CA TYR A 45 -17.20 2.23 -7.45
C TYR A 45 -16.86 3.67 -7.88
N ARG A 46 -17.74 4.63 -7.59
CA ARG A 46 -17.50 6.05 -7.86
C ARG A 46 -16.34 6.58 -7.00
N GLU A 47 -16.38 6.32 -5.70
CA GLU A 47 -15.34 6.77 -4.77
C GLU A 47 -13.97 6.15 -5.09
N VAL A 48 -13.94 4.83 -5.32
CA VAL A 48 -12.70 4.12 -5.71
C VAL A 48 -12.13 4.68 -7.00
N LYS A 49 -12.94 4.95 -8.03
CA LYS A 49 -12.45 5.59 -9.25
C LYS A 49 -11.89 6.99 -9.01
N SER A 50 -12.57 7.79 -8.18
CA SER A 50 -12.13 9.14 -7.85
C SER A 50 -10.76 9.11 -7.17
N TYR A 51 -10.62 8.21 -6.20
CA TYR A 51 -9.38 7.99 -5.47
C TYR A 51 -8.25 7.53 -6.41
N LEU A 52 -8.48 6.49 -7.21
CA LEU A 52 -7.47 5.96 -8.15
C LEU A 52 -7.03 7.02 -9.16
N ARG A 53 -7.97 7.80 -9.71
CA ARG A 53 -7.65 8.87 -10.67
C ARG A 53 -6.87 10.02 -10.06
N THR A 54 -7.09 10.32 -8.79
CA THR A 54 -6.41 11.42 -8.09
C THR A 54 -5.01 11.00 -7.66
N ASN A 55 -4.83 9.75 -7.23
CA ASN A 55 -3.60 9.21 -6.68
C ASN A 55 -2.72 8.47 -7.70
N SER A 56 -3.01 8.59 -9.00
CA SER A 56 -2.20 7.97 -10.08
C SER A 56 -1.79 8.97 -11.17
N ARG A 57 -1.73 10.27 -10.82
CA ARG A 57 -1.46 11.34 -11.79
C ARG A 57 0.01 11.51 -12.12
N THR A 58 0.89 11.16 -11.19
CA THR A 58 2.32 11.42 -11.29
C THR A 58 3.09 10.10 -11.23
N GLU A 59 4.25 10.05 -11.87
CA GLU A 59 5.12 8.86 -11.86
C GLU A 59 5.67 8.51 -10.47
N LEU A 60 5.68 9.49 -9.55
CA LEU A 60 6.05 9.33 -8.14
C LEU A 60 4.87 8.93 -7.24
N SER A 61 3.66 8.84 -7.80
CA SER A 61 2.49 8.45 -7.00
C SER A 61 2.59 7.00 -6.53
N ILE A 62 2.05 6.71 -5.35
CA ILE A 62 2.03 5.36 -4.75
C ILE A 62 1.26 4.37 -5.65
N ILE A 63 0.30 4.85 -6.44
CA ILE A 63 -0.49 4.03 -7.34
C ILE A 63 -0.05 4.33 -8.78
N LYS A 64 0.25 3.28 -9.52
CA LYS A 64 0.58 3.34 -10.94
C LYS A 64 -0.59 2.81 -11.76
N LYS A 65 -0.91 3.51 -12.85
CA LYS A 65 -1.85 3.04 -13.86
C LYS A 65 -1.07 2.26 -14.93
N ILE A 66 -1.34 0.96 -15.06
CA ILE A 66 -0.64 0.09 -16.01
C ILE A 66 -1.31 0.12 -17.39
N GLY A 67 -2.64 0.26 -17.41
CA GLY A 67 -3.41 0.18 -18.65
C GLY A 67 -4.80 0.80 -18.52
N LYS A 68 -5.71 0.46 -19.43
CA LYS A 68 -7.07 1.01 -19.46
C LYS A 68 -7.88 0.54 -18.23
N GLY A 69 -7.83 1.35 -17.17
CA GLY A 69 -8.54 1.09 -15.93
C GLY A 69 -7.89 0.03 -15.03
N LEU A 70 -6.64 -0.36 -15.31
CA LEU A 70 -5.83 -1.25 -14.48
C LEU A 70 -4.84 -0.43 -13.64
N TYR A 71 -4.76 -0.76 -12.36
CA TYR A 71 -3.96 -0.06 -11.36
C TYR A 71 -3.16 -1.06 -10.52
N CYS A 72 -1.94 -0.69 -10.13
CA CYS A 72 -1.09 -1.44 -9.21
C CYS A 72 -0.38 -0.48 -8.24
N ILE A 73 0.27 -1.04 -7.21
CA ILE A 73 1.23 -0.28 -6.42
C ILE A 73 2.45 0.03 -7.28
N ASN A 74 2.89 1.28 -7.20
CA ASN A 74 4.08 1.75 -7.86
C ASN A 74 5.33 1.24 -7.12
N ASN A 75 5.93 0.19 -7.66
CA ASN A 75 7.18 -0.37 -7.14
C ASN A 75 8.43 0.34 -7.67
N ASN A 76 8.30 1.31 -8.59
CA ASN A 76 9.42 2.09 -9.13
C ASN A 76 9.94 3.17 -8.18
N VAL A 77 9.37 3.32 -6.99
CA VAL A 77 9.93 4.18 -5.96
C VAL A 77 11.15 3.45 -5.36
N ASN A 78 12.19 3.29 -6.18
CA ASN A 78 13.49 2.82 -5.75
C ASN A 78 13.97 3.70 -4.60
N ASP A 79 13.77 5.01 -4.67
CA ASP A 79 14.20 5.93 -3.61
C ASP A 79 13.59 5.61 -2.24
N SER A 80 12.29 5.29 -2.15
CA SER A 80 11.67 5.02 -0.85
C SER A 80 11.95 3.62 -0.33
N ARG A 81 12.13 2.64 -1.23
CA ARG A 81 12.61 1.29 -0.85
C ARG A 81 14.07 1.32 -0.43
N GLN A 82 14.89 2.07 -1.14
CA GLN A 82 16.31 2.26 -0.87
C GLN A 82 16.50 3.02 0.44
N LEU A 83 15.75 4.09 0.69
CA LEU A 83 15.66 4.72 2.02
C LEU A 83 15.21 3.71 3.09
N LEU A 84 14.18 2.91 2.86
CA LEU A 84 13.72 1.92 3.84
C LEU A 84 14.77 0.83 4.11
N PHE A 85 15.53 0.40 3.09
CA PHE A 85 16.66 -0.52 3.24
C PHE A 85 17.83 0.14 3.96
N GLU A 86 18.20 1.36 3.60
CA GLU A 86 19.25 2.17 4.25
C GLU A 86 18.93 2.40 5.73
N PHE A 87 17.68 2.68 6.09
CA PHE A 87 17.25 2.77 7.49
C PHE A 87 17.32 1.43 8.23
N LYS A 88 16.93 0.33 7.58
CA LYS A 88 17.03 -1.02 8.19
C LYS A 88 18.48 -1.44 8.41
N ASP A 89 19.36 -1.11 7.48
CA ASP A 89 20.79 -1.40 7.57
C ASP A 89 21.47 -0.50 8.62
N ALA A 90 21.07 0.77 8.74
CA ALA A 90 21.51 1.67 9.81
C ALA A 90 21.15 1.11 11.20
N ILE A 91 19.91 0.66 11.40
CA ILE A 91 19.45 0.07 12.67
C ILE A 91 20.17 -1.28 12.96
N THR A 92 20.45 -2.07 11.93
CA THR A 92 21.14 -3.38 12.07
C THR A 92 22.65 -3.23 12.30
N SER A 93 23.25 -2.14 11.82
CA SER A 93 24.68 -1.86 12.02
C SER A 93 24.98 -1.21 13.36
N GLU A 94 24.09 -0.38 13.90
CA GLU A 94 24.22 0.19 15.27
C GLU A 94 23.98 -0.85 16.38
N SER A 95 23.25 -1.94 16.10
CA SER A 95 22.98 -3.02 17.05
C SER A 95 24.07 -4.11 17.10
N LYS A 96 25.08 -4.05 16.23
CA LYS A 96 26.17 -5.05 16.18
C LYS A 96 27.49 -4.63 16.83
N SER A 97 27.62 -3.40 17.35
CA SER A 97 28.88 -2.95 17.95
C SER A 97 28.84 -2.64 19.44
N ASN A 98 27.68 -2.57 20.10
CA ASN A 98 27.60 -2.09 21.49
C ASN A 98 26.78 -2.97 22.47
N GLY A 99 26.29 -4.13 22.03
CA GLY A 99 25.41 -4.98 22.86
C GLY A 99 26.13 -6.02 23.73
N ASP A 100 27.27 -6.53 23.27
CA ASP A 100 27.88 -7.72 23.88
C ASP A 100 28.99 -7.41 24.91
N GLU A 101 29.49 -6.17 24.96
CA GLU A 101 30.56 -5.79 25.89
C GLU A 101 30.06 -5.24 27.23
N LEU A 102 28.80 -4.78 27.29
CA LEU A 102 28.20 -4.23 28.53
C LEU A 102 27.60 -5.32 29.43
N LEU A 103 27.19 -6.48 28.88
CA LEU A 103 26.60 -7.59 29.65
C LEU A 103 27.65 -8.46 30.36
N LEU A 104 28.90 -8.47 29.88
CA LEU A 104 30.00 -9.22 30.52
C LEU A 104 30.71 -8.47 31.67
N LYS A 105 30.27 -7.25 32.00
CA LYS A 105 30.77 -6.48 33.16
C LYS A 105 29.80 -6.47 34.35
N LEU A 106 28.68 -7.19 34.25
CA LEU A 106 27.63 -7.27 35.28
C LEU A 106 27.45 -8.68 35.88
N PHE A 107 28.33 -9.62 35.52
CA PHE A 107 28.53 -10.91 36.18
C PHE A 107 30.03 -11.13 36.38
#